data_AF-A0A950UQH5-F1
#
_entry.id   AF-A0A950UQH5-F1
#
_cell.length_a   1.000
_cell.length_b   1.000
_cell.length_c   1.000
_cell.angle_alpha   90.00
_cell.angle_beta   90.00
_cell.angle_gamma   90.00
#
_symmetry.space_group_name_H-M   'P 1'
#
loop_
_entity.id
_entity.type
_entity.pdbx_description
1 polymer ?
#
loop_
_entity_poly.entity_id
_entity_poly.type
_entity_poly.pdbx_seq_one_letter_code
_entity_poly.pdbx_strand_id
1 'polypeptide(L)'
;GPGCALHRTAIERGVPHLELKPDVCWQLPLRRDEQSDGGGHVTSTIREWDRRHWGAGGEEFAWWCTEATEAFTEAEPVYKTLRDELVALTSQAAYDMLCDYLDKRVSKNGASGPLPHPAERPVKFVKKKRR
;
A
#
# COMPACT_ATOMS: atom_id res chain seq x y z
N GLY A 1 -18.96 13.45 3.94
CA GLY A 1 -19.74 12.65 2.96
C GLY A 1 -20.18 11.35 3.61
N PRO A 2 -21.14 10.60 3.06
CA PRO A 2 -21.71 9.43 3.74
C PRO A 2 -20.70 8.27 3.92
N GLY A 3 -19.57 8.28 3.21
CA GLY A 3 -18.53 7.24 3.32
C GLY A 3 -19.03 5.86 2.87
N CYS A 4 -18.16 4.85 2.94
CA CYS A 4 -18.58 3.46 2.75
C CYS A 4 -19.41 3.00 3.97
N ALA A 5 -20.61 2.47 3.75
CA ALA A 5 -21.48 2.00 4.84
C ALA A 5 -20.78 0.94 5.71
N LEU A 6 -20.03 0.00 5.10
CA LEU A 6 -19.31 -1.05 5.81
C LEU A 6 -18.14 -0.50 6.63
N HIS A 7 -17.48 0.55 6.15
CA HIS A 7 -16.44 1.24 6.91
C HIS A 7 -17.01 1.91 8.15
N ARG A 8 -18.14 2.60 8.02
CA ARG A 8 -18.83 3.23 9.15
C ARG A 8 -19.29 2.21 10.19
N THR A 9 -19.90 1.11 9.74
CA THR A 9 -20.31 0.03 10.63
C THR A 9 -19.13 -0.58 11.38
N ALA A 10 -17.97 -0.73 10.74
CA ALA A 10 -16.76 -1.23 11.39
C ALA A 10 -16.28 -0.30 12.51
N ILE A 11 -16.28 1.03 12.26
CA ILE A 11 -15.96 2.04 13.29
C ILE A 11 -16.97 1.99 14.44
N GLU A 12 -18.27 1.99 14.12
CA GLU A 12 -19.36 1.98 15.11
C GLU A 12 -19.30 0.72 16.00
N ARG A 13 -18.81 -0.40 15.47
CA ARG A 13 -18.62 -1.66 16.21
C ARG A 13 -17.24 -1.83 16.85
N GLY A 14 -16.29 -0.95 16.54
CA GLY A 14 -14.90 -1.08 17.00
C GLY A 14 -14.18 -2.32 16.47
N VAL A 15 -14.50 -2.77 15.25
CA VAL A 15 -13.87 -3.92 14.60
C VAL A 15 -13.01 -3.49 13.39
N PRO A 16 -11.97 -4.26 13.03
CA PRO A 16 -11.19 -3.98 11.82
C PRO A 16 -12.04 -3.89 10.57
N HIS A 17 -11.67 -3.01 9.64
CA HIS A 17 -12.45 -2.80 8.42
C HIS A 17 -12.51 -4.04 7.52
N LEU A 18 -11.44 -4.84 7.52
CA LEU A 18 -11.33 -6.07 6.74
C LEU A 18 -12.34 -7.15 7.17
N GLU A 19 -12.92 -7.06 8.38
CA GLU A 19 -13.97 -8.00 8.80
C GLU A 19 -15.30 -7.76 8.09
N LEU A 20 -15.58 -6.52 7.68
CA LEU A 20 -16.88 -6.15 7.13
C LEU A 20 -16.82 -5.77 5.64
N LYS A 21 -15.71 -5.22 5.17
CA LYS A 21 -15.55 -4.79 3.77
C LYS A 21 -15.25 -6.00 2.88
N PRO A 22 -15.70 -6.00 1.61
CA PRO A 22 -15.27 -6.99 0.63
C PRO A 22 -13.78 -6.81 0.30
N ASP A 23 -13.16 -7.86 -0.25
CA ASP A 23 -11.71 -7.97 -0.42
C ASP A 23 -11.03 -6.76 -1.01
N VAL A 24 -11.48 -6.31 -2.19
CA VAL A 24 -10.87 -5.15 -2.85
C VAL A 24 -10.98 -3.88 -2.00
N CYS A 25 -12.08 -3.71 -1.23
CA CYS A 25 -12.32 -2.48 -0.48
C CYS A 25 -11.50 -2.37 0.81
N TRP A 26 -11.15 -3.48 1.46
CA TRP A 26 -10.26 -3.43 2.62
C TRP A 26 -8.79 -3.47 2.23
N GLN A 27 -8.46 -4.10 1.11
CA GLN A 27 -7.07 -4.22 0.67
C GLN A 27 -6.49 -2.85 0.28
N LEU A 28 -7.28 -1.94 -0.30
CA LEU A 28 -6.78 -0.62 -0.70
C LEU A 28 -6.15 0.17 0.47
N PRO A 29 -4.93 0.73 0.32
CA PRO A 29 -4.17 0.86 -0.94
C PRO A 29 -3.19 -0.29 -1.24
N LEU A 30 -3.16 -1.36 -0.45
CA LEU A 30 -2.27 -2.51 -0.61
C LEU A 30 -2.78 -3.51 -1.67
N ARG A 31 -1.88 -3.94 -2.54
CA ARG A 31 -2.11 -4.92 -3.61
C ARG A 31 -1.20 -6.11 -3.41
N ARG A 32 -1.78 -7.31 -3.37
CA ARG A 32 -1.03 -8.57 -3.40
C ARG A 32 -0.98 -9.11 -4.82
N ASP A 33 0.24 -9.27 -5.32
CA ASP A 33 0.52 -10.03 -6.54
C ASP A 33 1.10 -11.39 -6.19
N GLU A 34 0.64 -12.42 -6.87
CA GLU A 34 1.15 -13.78 -6.72
C GLU A 34 1.75 -14.25 -8.04
N GLN A 35 2.96 -14.78 -7.96
CA GLN A 35 3.64 -15.38 -9.10
C GLN A 35 4.08 -16.80 -8.73
N SER A 36 3.58 -17.78 -9.46
CA SER A 36 4.02 -19.17 -9.35
C SER A 36 5.26 -19.42 -10.19
N ASP A 37 6.24 -20.12 -9.65
CA ASP A 37 7.38 -20.61 -10.41
C ASP A 37 7.15 -22.03 -10.95
N GLY A 38 8.08 -22.51 -11.79
CA GLY A 38 8.02 -23.86 -12.36
C GLY A 38 8.23 -24.99 -11.33
N GLY A 39 8.65 -24.67 -10.10
CA GLY A 39 8.82 -25.61 -9.00
C GLY A 39 7.60 -25.70 -8.09
N GLY A 40 6.53 -24.94 -8.35
CA GLY A 40 5.31 -24.91 -7.54
C GLY A 40 5.39 -23.99 -6.33
N HIS A 41 6.43 -23.16 -6.21
CA HIS A 41 6.48 -22.10 -5.20
C HIS A 41 5.68 -20.89 -5.67
N VAL A 42 4.98 -20.26 -4.73
CA VAL A 42 4.26 -19.00 -4.97
C VAL A 42 5.01 -17.88 -4.27
N THR A 43 5.40 -16.86 -5.03
CA THR A 43 5.95 -15.62 -4.49
C THR A 43 4.84 -14.57 -4.41
N SER A 44 4.51 -14.13 -3.20
CA SER A 44 3.57 -13.03 -2.97
C SER A 44 4.32 -11.71 -2.81
N THR A 45 3.95 -10.70 -3.60
CA THR A 45 4.51 -9.35 -3.52
C THR A 45 3.43 -8.36 -3.10
N ILE A 46 3.67 -7.63 -2.00
CA ILE A 46 2.79 -6.53 -1.57
C ILE A 46 3.28 -5.21 -2.16
N ARG A 47 2.41 -4.49 -2.87
CA ARG A 47 2.67 -3.20 -3.53
C ARG A 47 1.50 -2.25 -3.36
N GLU A 48 1.59 -1.02 -3.85
CA GLU A 48 0.42 -0.16 -3.96
C GLU A 48 -0.53 -0.61 -5.10
N TRP A 49 -1.82 -0.34 -4.93
CA TRP A 49 -2.76 -0.25 -6.05
C TRP A 49 -2.54 1.05 -6.82
N ASP A 50 -2.83 0.97 -8.11
CA ASP A 50 -2.64 2.04 -9.10
C ASP A 50 -3.80 1.93 -10.10
N ARG A 51 -4.22 3.04 -10.70
CA ARG A 51 -5.31 3.02 -11.68
C ARG A 51 -5.09 2.02 -12.82
N ARG A 52 -3.84 1.79 -13.24
CA ARG A 52 -3.46 0.82 -14.29
C ARG A 52 -3.86 -0.62 -13.94
N HIS A 53 -3.99 -0.93 -12.65
CA HIS A 53 -4.41 -2.25 -12.21
C HIS A 53 -5.93 -2.49 -12.35
N TRP A 54 -6.71 -1.47 -12.73
CA TRP A 54 -8.17 -1.54 -12.93
C TRP A 54 -8.58 -1.73 -14.40
N GLY A 55 -7.63 -2.04 -15.29
CA GLY A 55 -7.89 -2.13 -16.73
C GLY A 55 -8.31 -0.78 -17.32
N ALA A 56 -9.14 -0.81 -18.37
CA ALA A 56 -9.57 0.41 -19.05
C ALA A 56 -10.34 1.39 -18.12
N GLY A 57 -11.08 0.87 -17.15
CA GLY A 57 -11.88 1.71 -16.24
C GLY A 57 -11.04 2.56 -15.28
N GLY A 58 -9.78 2.20 -15.03
CA GLY A 58 -8.88 3.01 -14.19
C GLY A 58 -8.57 4.38 -14.79
N GLU A 59 -8.54 4.48 -16.12
CA GLU A 59 -8.32 5.76 -16.82
C GLU A 59 -9.51 6.72 -16.66
N GLU A 60 -10.70 6.18 -16.37
CA GLU A 60 -11.92 6.95 -16.14
C GLU A 60 -12.02 7.47 -14.70
N PHE A 61 -11.13 7.05 -13.80
CA PHE A 61 -11.12 7.53 -12.42
C PHE A 61 -10.72 9.01 -12.41
N ALA A 62 -11.69 9.85 -12.02
CA ALA A 62 -11.48 11.27 -11.79
C ALA A 62 -10.42 11.54 -10.71
N TRP A 63 -10.25 10.59 -9.77
CA TRP A 63 -9.28 10.69 -8.68
C TRP A 63 -8.83 9.31 -8.21
N TRP A 64 -7.56 9.21 -7.82
CA TRP A 64 -6.96 8.04 -7.16
C TRP A 64 -6.07 8.48 -6.00
N CYS A 65 -6.23 7.86 -4.83
CA CYS A 65 -5.63 8.36 -3.59
C CYS A 65 -4.08 8.37 -3.60
N THR A 66 -3.42 7.31 -4.06
CA THR A 66 -1.95 7.19 -4.01
C THR A 66 -1.22 8.06 -5.05
N GLU A 67 -1.95 8.73 -5.94
CA GLU A 67 -1.39 9.71 -6.87
C GLU A 67 -1.33 11.12 -6.28
N ALA A 68 -2.02 11.36 -5.18
CA ALA A 68 -2.13 12.65 -4.51
C ALA A 68 -1.12 12.72 -3.35
N THR A 69 -0.44 13.86 -3.18
CA THR A 69 0.56 14.03 -2.12
C THR A 69 -0.04 13.95 -0.72
N GLU A 70 -1.32 14.27 -0.59
CA GLU A 70 -2.11 14.23 0.63
C GLU A 70 -2.12 12.82 1.26
N ALA A 71 -1.97 11.77 0.44
CA ALA A 71 -1.92 10.39 0.90
C ALA A 71 -0.62 10.03 1.66
N PHE A 72 0.40 10.88 1.62
CA PHE A 72 1.74 10.60 2.17
C PHE A 72 2.12 11.55 3.31
N THR A 73 1.12 12.08 4.03
CA THR A 73 1.32 13.09 5.08
C THR A 73 1.26 12.54 6.51
N GLU A 74 0.91 11.26 6.68
CA GLU A 74 0.77 10.64 8.00
C GLU A 74 2.09 10.54 8.76
N ALA A 75 2.05 10.81 10.06
CA ALA A 75 3.23 10.78 10.92
C ALA A 75 3.69 9.35 11.21
N GLU A 76 2.75 8.41 11.29
CA GLU A 76 3.03 7.00 11.54
C GLU A 76 3.11 6.23 10.21
N PRO A 77 4.16 5.41 9.99
CA PRO A 77 4.33 4.73 8.71
C PRO A 77 3.27 3.65 8.49
N VAL A 78 2.95 3.42 7.21
CA VAL A 78 1.90 2.49 6.76
C VAL A 78 2.01 1.08 7.35
N TYR A 79 3.23 0.56 7.56
CA TYR A 79 3.38 -0.78 8.12
C TYR A 79 2.93 -0.88 9.60
N LYS A 80 2.77 0.24 10.30
CA LYS A 80 2.19 0.26 11.64
C LYS A 80 0.69 0.51 11.58
N THR A 81 0.26 1.48 10.78
CA THR A 81 -1.15 1.88 10.71
C THR A 81 -2.03 0.87 9.97
N LEU A 82 -1.49 0.10 9.02
CA LEU A 82 -2.19 -0.97 8.29
C LEU A 82 -1.72 -2.37 8.69
N ARG A 83 -1.44 -2.57 9.98
CA ARG A 83 -0.99 -3.86 10.52
C ARG A 83 -1.93 -5.00 10.14
N ASP A 84 -3.22 -4.84 10.41
CA ASP A 84 -4.17 -5.94 10.29
C ASP A 84 -4.36 -6.36 8.82
N GLU A 85 -4.36 -5.40 7.91
CA GLU A 85 -4.39 -5.65 6.47
C GLU A 85 -3.11 -6.35 5.98
N LEU A 86 -1.93 -5.92 6.45
CA LEU A 86 -0.66 -6.56 6.10
C LEU A 86 -0.57 -8.00 6.61
N VAL A 87 -1.02 -8.25 7.85
CA VAL A 87 -1.10 -9.60 8.42
C VAL A 87 -2.07 -10.46 7.62
N ALA A 88 -3.25 -9.94 7.28
CA ALA A 88 -4.25 -10.65 6.49
C ALA A 88 -3.78 -10.96 5.06
N LEU A 89 -3.03 -10.06 4.43
CA LEU A 89 -2.47 -10.24 3.10
C LEU A 89 -1.28 -11.20 3.07
N THR A 90 -0.55 -11.34 4.18
CA THR A 90 0.67 -12.13 4.28
C THR A 90 0.56 -13.18 5.38
N SER A 91 1.13 -12.92 6.56
CA SER A 91 1.00 -13.68 7.79
C SER A 91 1.56 -12.85 8.95
N GLN A 92 1.26 -13.25 10.20
CA GLN A 92 1.87 -12.62 11.37
C GLN A 92 3.40 -12.68 11.34
N ALA A 93 3.96 -13.84 10.96
CA ALA A 93 5.41 -14.02 10.91
C ALA A 93 6.09 -13.11 9.87
N ALA A 94 5.50 -12.97 8.68
CA ALA A 94 6.02 -12.07 7.65
C ALA A 94 5.93 -10.60 8.08
N TYR A 95 4.83 -10.22 8.74
CA TYR A 95 4.66 -8.89 9.30
C TYR A 95 5.70 -8.56 10.38
N ASP A 96 5.96 -9.49 11.30
CA ASP A 96 6.95 -9.28 12.36
C ASP A 96 8.35 -9.08 11.77
N MET A 97 8.72 -9.86 10.75
CA MET A 97 9.97 -9.68 10.00
C MET A 97 10.07 -8.31 9.32
N LEU A 98 8.96 -7.80 8.77
CA LEU A 98 8.88 -6.48 8.15
C LEU A 98 9.10 -5.37 9.18
N CYS A 99 8.41 -5.45 10.33
CA CYS A 99 8.57 -4.50 11.44
C CYS A 99 10.02 -4.45 11.91
N ASP A 100 10.61 -5.62 12.19
CA ASP A 100 12.01 -5.74 12.58
C ASP A 100 12.97 -5.06 11.60
N TYR A 101 12.76 -5.29 10.29
CA TYR A 101 13.59 -4.71 9.25
C TYR A 101 13.44 -3.18 9.19
N LEU A 102 12.20 -2.68 9.21
CA LEU A 102 11.91 -1.25 9.06
C LEU A 102 12.25 -0.45 10.33
N ASP A 103 11.97 -0.96 11.52
CA ASP A 103 12.33 -0.30 12.79
C ASP A 103 13.86 -0.20 12.95
N LYS A 104 14.63 -1.24 12.55
CA LYS A 104 16.10 -1.17 12.50
C LYS A 104 16.60 -0.10 11.52
N ARG A 105 15.86 0.17 10.45
CA ARG A 105 16.23 1.15 9.43
C ARG A 105 15.90 2.57 9.87
N VAL A 106 14.76 2.76 10.56
CA VAL A 106 14.38 4.04 11.17
C VAL A 106 15.30 4.40 12.32
N SER A 107 15.64 3.45 13.20
CA SER A 107 16.49 3.68 14.39
C SER A 107 17.96 3.96 14.06
N LYS A 108 18.47 3.46 12.92
CA LYS A 108 19.86 3.69 12.49
C LYS A 108 20.09 5.03 11.76
N ASN A 109 19.14 5.97 11.76
CA ASN A 109 19.20 7.17 10.93
C ASN A 109 20.17 8.29 11.39
N GLY A 110 21.46 7.99 11.25
CA GLY A 110 22.36 8.80 10.41
C GLY A 110 22.44 8.32 8.94
N ALA A 111 21.73 7.24 8.55
CA ALA A 111 21.75 6.67 7.20
C ALA A 111 20.38 6.72 6.49
N SER A 112 20.02 7.91 5.99
CA SER A 112 18.94 8.18 5.01
C SER A 112 17.62 7.42 5.23
N GLY A 113 16.63 8.11 5.80
CA GLY A 113 15.26 7.61 5.93
C GLY A 113 14.59 7.21 4.61
N PRO A 114 13.32 6.72 4.66
CA PRO A 114 12.56 6.38 3.47
C PRO A 114 12.59 7.50 2.44
N LEU A 115 12.74 7.14 1.17
CA LEU A 115 12.64 8.13 0.10
C LEU A 115 11.19 8.61 -0.02
N PRO A 116 10.96 9.90 -0.34
CA PRO A 116 9.62 10.41 -0.61
C PRO A 116 8.92 9.62 -1.71
N HIS A 117 7.59 9.55 -1.64
CA HIS A 117 6.81 8.86 -2.66
C HIS A 117 6.99 9.54 -4.03
N PRO A 118 6.92 8.82 -5.17
CA PRO A 118 6.95 9.44 -6.50
C PRO A 118 5.87 10.51 -6.71
N ALA A 119 4.74 10.42 -6.01
CA ALA A 119 3.71 11.48 -5.99
C ALA A 119 4.23 12.80 -5.38
N GLU A 120 5.06 12.72 -4.34
CA GLU A 120 5.70 13.89 -3.72
C GLU A 120 6.90 14.40 -4.54
N ARG A 121 7.55 13.50 -5.29
CA ARG A 121 8.75 13.83 -6.07
C ARG A 121 8.74 13.17 -7.45
N PRO A 122 7.98 13.73 -8.42
CA PRO A 122 7.85 13.13 -9.74
C PRO A 122 9.21 13.02 -10.44
N VAL A 123 9.52 11.82 -10.94
CA VAL A 123 10.78 11.53 -11.63
C VAL A 123 10.80 12.27 -12.97
N LYS A 124 11.64 13.31 -13.07
CA LYS A 124 11.86 14.02 -14.33
C LYS A 124 12.82 13.23 -15.21
N PHE A 125 12.29 12.46 -16.15
CA PHE A 125 13.10 11.84 -17.20
C PHE A 125 13.63 12.91 -18.15
N VAL A 126 14.95 13.18 -18.09
CA VAL A 126 15.59 14.07 -19.06
C VAL A 126 15.77 13.30 -20.37
N LYS A 127 15.08 13.70 -21.44
CA LYS A 127 15.32 13.14 -22.78
C LYS A 127 16.77 13.42 -23.19
N LYS A 128 17.56 12.36 -23.37
CA LYS A 128 18.94 12.47 -23.87
C LYS A 128 18.89 13.05 -25.30
N LYS A 129 19.60 14.15 -25.57
CA LYS A 129 19.74 14.68 -26.94
C LYS A 129 20.32 13.58 -27.82
N ARG A 130 19.60 13.21 -28.89
CA ARG A 130 20.15 12.33 -29.94
C ARG A 130 21.35 13.06 -30.56
N ARG A 131 22.51 12.39 -30.55
CA ARG A 131 23.70 12.83 -31.29
C ARG A 131 23.48 12.63 -32.78
#